data_AF-A0A1G1JVF9-F1
#
_entry.id   AF-A0A1G1JVF9-F1
#
_cell.length_a   1.000
_cell.length_b   1.000
_cell.length_c   1.000
_cell.angle_alpha   90.00
_cell.angle_beta   90.00
_cell.angle_gamma   90.00
#
_symmetry.space_group_name_H-M   'P 1'
#
loop_
_entity.id
_entity.type
_entity.pdbx_description
1 polymer ?
#
loop_
_entity_poly.entity_id
_entity_poly.type
_entity_poly.pdbx_seq_one_letter_code
_entity_poly.pdbx_strand_id
1 'polypeptide(L)'
;MSVAERRKTFGFRAIGQPERYFILFQFILLMFTMIYLLYLIFGTINGVFLEISKANETIVLASVFDRISFLLLIRVSILFGVVFIVNLFLGLFYLQRLTGPLGRIQAVLTQIGSGQVPATDVMLRKGDFPIDLAQALARALKQIRSWRSRPS
;
A
#
# COMPACT_ATOMS: atom_id res chain seq x y z
N MET A 1 27.17 -17.99 -21.29
CA MET A 1 26.57 -17.58 -20.01
C MET A 1 25.18 -18.20 -19.89
N SER A 2 24.94 -18.98 -18.84
CA SER A 2 23.82 -19.92 -18.75
C SER A 2 22.52 -19.26 -18.27
N VAL A 3 21.39 -19.82 -18.72
CA VAL A 3 20.00 -19.37 -18.49
C VAL A 3 19.62 -19.29 -16.99
N ALA A 4 20.44 -19.87 -16.10
CA ALA A 4 20.18 -19.93 -14.66
C ALA A 4 20.38 -18.59 -13.93
N GLU A 5 21.29 -17.72 -14.38
CA GLU A 5 21.52 -16.41 -13.71
C GLU A 5 20.41 -15.39 -13.98
N ARG A 6 19.66 -15.52 -15.09
CA ARG A 6 18.54 -14.63 -15.39
C ARG A 6 17.32 -14.84 -14.49
N ARG A 7 17.22 -15.94 -13.74
CA ARG A 7 16.02 -16.21 -12.92
C ARG A 7 16.05 -15.57 -11.52
N LYS A 8 17.20 -15.14 -11.00
CA LYS A 8 17.29 -14.60 -9.64
C LYS A 8 16.89 -13.12 -9.50
N THR A 9 16.80 -12.37 -10.60
CA THR A 9 16.43 -10.93 -10.58
C THR A 9 14.97 -10.65 -10.96
N PHE A 10 14.18 -11.69 -11.31
CA PHE A 10 12.76 -11.52 -11.68
C PHE A 10 11.82 -11.45 -10.47
N GLY A 11 12.28 -11.74 -9.25
CA GLY A 11 11.47 -11.64 -8.03
C GLY A 11 11.14 -10.19 -7.63
N PHE A 12 11.95 -9.22 -8.03
CA PHE A 12 11.69 -7.79 -7.73
C PHE A 12 11.02 -7.04 -8.87
N ARG A 13 11.03 -7.56 -10.11
CA ARG A 13 10.44 -6.88 -11.28
C ARG A 13 8.95 -7.13 -11.50
N ALA A 14 8.33 -8.00 -10.68
CA ALA A 14 6.91 -8.37 -10.80
C ALA A 14 5.97 -7.59 -9.87
N ILE A 15 6.47 -6.61 -9.12
CA ILE A 15 5.65 -5.68 -8.35
C ILE A 15 5.36 -4.51 -9.30
N GLY A 16 4.11 -4.34 -9.72
CA GLY A 16 3.73 -3.27 -10.63
C GLY A 16 4.23 -1.93 -10.10
N GLN A 17 4.67 -1.02 -10.97
CA GLN A 17 5.09 0.34 -10.57
C GLN A 17 4.24 0.99 -9.45
N PRO A 18 2.89 0.91 -9.45
CA PRO A 18 2.04 1.47 -8.37
C PRO A 18 2.12 0.74 -7.03
N GLU A 19 2.28 -0.59 -7.01
CA GLU A 19 2.42 -1.35 -5.77
C GLU A 19 3.70 -0.90 -5.06
N ARG A 20 4.75 -0.63 -5.82
CA ARG A 20 5.98 -0.05 -5.28
C ARG A 20 5.76 1.34 -4.69
N TYR A 21 4.99 2.21 -5.36
CA TYR A 21 4.67 3.54 -4.82
C TYR A 21 3.78 3.47 -3.59
N PHE A 22 2.80 2.56 -3.55
CA PHE A 22 1.95 2.33 -2.39
C PHE A 22 2.75 1.81 -1.20
N ILE A 23 3.58 0.79 -1.42
CA ILE A 23 4.48 0.24 -0.40
C ILE A 23 5.46 1.32 0.07
N LEU A 24 6.07 2.08 -0.84
CA LEU A 24 6.97 3.19 -0.49
C LEU A 24 6.25 4.24 0.37
N PHE A 25 5.03 4.63 -0.01
CA PHE A 25 4.22 5.58 0.76
C PHE A 25 3.91 5.05 2.16
N GLN A 26 3.60 3.76 2.29
CA GLN A 26 3.35 3.12 3.58
C GLN A 26 4.61 3.04 4.43
N PHE A 27 5.78 2.80 3.84
CA PHE A 27 7.08 2.88 4.51
C PHE A 27 7.38 4.31 5.00
N ILE A 28 7.14 5.32 4.16
CA ILE A 28 7.32 6.72 4.54
C ILE A 28 6.39 7.09 5.69
N LEU A 29 5.11 6.70 5.61
CA LEU A 29 4.13 6.92 6.67
C LEU A 29 4.56 6.24 7.98
N LEU A 30 5.06 5.00 7.91
CA LEU A 30 5.59 4.28 9.06
C LEU A 30 6.79 5.01 9.67
N MET A 31 7.74 5.47 8.85
CA MET A 31 8.90 6.25 9.29
C MET A 31 8.47 7.50 10.05
N PHE A 32 7.55 8.30 9.48
CA PHE A 32 7.03 9.49 10.14
C PHE A 32 6.31 9.16 11.45
N THR A 33 5.54 8.07 11.47
CA THR A 33 4.85 7.60 12.69
C THR A 33 5.84 7.24 13.78
N MET A 34 6.95 6.56 13.45
CA MET A 34 8.00 6.21 14.41
C MET A 34 8.71 7.45 14.96
N ILE A 35 9.07 8.40 14.10
CA ILE A 35 9.69 9.67 14.52
C ILE A 35 8.74 10.45 15.44
N TYR A 36 7.46 10.50 15.09
CA TYR A 36 6.46 11.21 15.88
C TYR A 36 6.17 10.53 17.23
N LEU A 37 6.17 9.19 17.28
CA LEU A 37 6.11 8.44 18.54
C LEU A 37 7.28 8.79 19.46
N LEU A 38 8.49 8.83 18.91
CA LEU A 38 9.68 9.19 19.68
C LEU A 38 9.56 10.62 20.23
N TYR A 39 9.10 11.56 19.41
CA TYR A 39 8.80 12.93 19.83
C TYR A 39 7.76 12.98 20.96
N LEU A 40 6.68 12.20 20.87
CA LEU A 40 5.66 12.13 21.92
C LEU A 40 6.23 11.59 23.23
N ILE A 41 7.07 10.56 23.18
CA ILE A 41 7.70 9.97 24.38
C ILE A 41 8.57 11.00 25.08
N PHE A 42 9.55 11.57 24.38
CA PHE A 42 10.44 12.58 24.96
C PHE A 42 9.70 13.83 25.40
N GLY A 43 8.75 14.30 24.60
CA GLY A 43 7.92 15.47 24.95
C GLY A 43 7.07 15.24 26.20
N THR A 44 6.54 14.03 26.40
CA THR A 44 5.75 13.70 27.60
C THR A 44 6.63 13.61 28.84
N ILE A 45 7.79 12.93 28.74
CA ILE A 45 8.74 12.83 29.85
C ILE A 45 9.24 14.23 30.27
N ASN A 46 9.68 15.05 29.31
CA ASN A 46 10.15 16.41 29.58
C ASN A 46 9.04 17.29 30.16
N GLY A 47 7.81 17.19 29.65
CA GLY A 47 6.67 17.95 30.16
C GLY A 47 6.36 17.63 31.63
N VAL A 48 6.31 16.34 31.97
CA VAL A 48 6.06 15.89 33.35
C VAL A 48 7.21 16.30 34.27
N PHE A 49 8.46 16.16 33.83
CA PHE A 49 9.63 16.55 34.64
C PHE A 49 9.65 18.06 34.93
N LEU A 50 9.25 18.88 33.95
CA LEU A 50 9.21 20.34 34.09
C LEU A 50 8.06 20.80 34.99
N GLU A 51 6.92 20.10 35.00
CA GLU A 51 5.83 20.33 35.97
C GLU A 51 6.27 20.01 37.40
N ILE A 52 6.92 18.86 37.61
CA ILE A 52 7.42 18.45 38.93
C ILE A 52 8.48 19.43 39.45
N SER A 53 9.42 19.84 38.60
CA SER A 53 10.47 20.80 38.97
C SER A 53 9.92 22.15 39.40
N LYS A 54 8.73 22.54 38.92
CA LYS A 54 8.06 23.79 39.32
C LYS A 54 7.21 23.64 40.59
N ALA A 55 6.69 22.44 40.86
CA ALA A 55 5.76 22.20 41.96
C ALA A 55 6.46 22.08 43.33
N ASN A 56 7.79 21.88 43.38
CA ASN A 56 8.57 21.72 44.62
C ASN A 56 8.01 20.65 45.59
N GLU A 57 7.29 19.66 45.04
CA GLU A 57 6.63 18.60 45.79
C GLU A 57 7.57 17.42 46.04
N THR A 58 7.34 16.69 47.14
CA THR A 58 8.01 15.41 47.42
C THR A 58 7.66 14.39 46.34
N ILE A 59 8.66 14.02 45.54
CA ILE A 59 8.50 13.16 44.37
C ILE A 59 8.24 11.72 44.81
N VAL A 60 7.02 11.22 44.56
CA VAL A 60 6.73 9.78 44.61
C VAL A 60 6.88 9.21 43.20
N LEU A 61 7.97 8.48 42.95
CA LEU A 61 8.30 7.92 41.62
C LEU A 61 7.14 7.16 40.96
N ALA A 62 6.35 6.41 41.75
CA ALA A 62 5.18 5.69 41.25
C ALA A 62 4.14 6.62 40.60
N SER A 63 3.82 7.75 41.26
CA SER A 63 2.85 8.72 40.74
C SER A 63 3.31 9.40 39.45
N VAL A 64 4.61 9.63 39.31
CA VAL A 64 5.21 10.20 38.10
C VAL A 64 5.10 9.22 36.93
N PHE A 65 5.42 7.95 37.19
CA PHE A 65 5.36 6.90 36.18
C PHE A 65 3.93 6.63 35.71
N ASP A 66 2.96 6.62 36.62
CA ASP A 66 1.53 6.48 36.29
C ASP A 66 1.06 7.64 35.42
N ARG A 67 1.47 8.87 35.75
CA ARG A 67 1.07 10.06 34.98
C ARG A 67 1.69 10.09 33.58
N ILE A 68 2.96 9.72 33.45
CA ILE A 68 3.62 9.56 32.14
C ILE A 68 2.91 8.47 31.33
N SER A 69 2.65 7.32 31.93
CA SER A 69 2.00 6.18 31.26
C SER A 69 0.60 6.54 30.79
N PHE A 70 -0.20 7.22 31.62
CA PHE A 70 -1.54 7.66 31.26
C PHE A 70 -1.54 8.68 30.11
N LEU A 71 -0.67 9.70 30.18
CA LEU A 71 -0.54 10.71 29.13
C LEU A 71 -0.04 10.10 27.81
N LEU A 72 0.92 9.18 27.88
CA LEU A 72 1.40 8.45 26.71
C LEU A 72 0.32 7.58 26.11
N LEU A 73 -0.44 6.85 26.94
CA LEU A 73 -1.52 5.99 26.48
C LEU A 73 -2.53 6.79 25.65
N ILE A 74 -3.01 7.92 26.16
CA ILE A 74 -3.96 8.78 25.43
C ILE A 74 -3.35 9.29 24.12
N ARG A 75 -2.13 9.85 24.16
CA ARG A 75 -1.48 10.43 22.99
C ARG A 75 -1.20 9.38 21.90
N VAL A 76 -0.74 8.20 22.30
CA VAL A 76 -0.46 7.07 21.41
C VAL A 76 -1.76 6.49 20.86
N SER A 77 -2.82 6.37 21.66
CA SER A 77 -4.14 5.94 21.18
C SER A 77 -4.71 6.89 20.12
N ILE A 78 -4.61 8.20 20.32
CA ILE A 78 -5.03 9.20 19.33
C ILE A 78 -4.22 9.06 18.05
N LEU A 79 -2.88 8.98 18.17
CA LEU A 79 -2.00 8.79 17.02
C LEU A 79 -2.36 7.52 16.23
N PHE A 80 -2.56 6.41 16.94
CA PHE A 80 -2.93 5.14 16.33
C PHE A 80 -4.27 5.25 15.59
N GLY A 81 -5.26 5.91 16.18
CA GLY A 81 -6.54 6.19 15.52
C GLY A 81 -6.39 6.98 14.22
N VAL A 82 -5.59 8.05 14.24
CA VAL A 82 -5.31 8.86 13.04
C VAL A 82 -4.59 8.05 11.96
N VAL A 83 -3.52 7.33 12.32
CA VAL A 83 -2.75 6.50 11.39
C VAL A 83 -3.61 5.38 10.81
N PHE A 84 -4.49 4.78 11.62
CA PHE A 84 -5.44 3.75 11.19
C PHE A 84 -6.40 4.31 10.13
N ILE A 85 -7.00 5.48 10.38
CA ILE A 85 -7.91 6.14 9.44
C ILE A 85 -7.19 6.44 8.11
N VAL A 86 -5.98 7.00 8.17
CA VAL A 86 -5.17 7.28 6.97
C VAL A 86 -4.87 6.00 6.20
N ASN A 87 -4.47 4.91 6.87
CA ASN A 87 -4.24 3.62 6.22
C ASN A 87 -5.51 3.04 5.60
N LEU A 88 -6.66 3.17 6.26
CA LEU A 88 -7.95 2.71 5.74
C LEU A 88 -8.29 3.44 4.43
N PHE A 89 -8.16 4.77 4.40
CA PHE A 89 -8.41 5.55 3.19
C PHE A 89 -7.43 5.21 2.05
N LEU A 90 -6.14 5.06 2.35
CA LEU A 90 -5.15 4.65 1.37
C LEU A 90 -5.45 3.26 0.81
N GLY A 91 -5.81 2.31 1.67
CA GLY A 91 -6.18 0.95 1.28
C GLY A 91 -7.43 0.94 0.41
N LEU A 92 -8.47 1.68 0.78
CA LEU A 92 -9.69 1.82 -0.03
C LEU A 92 -9.42 2.45 -1.40
N PHE A 93 -8.61 3.52 -1.43
CA PHE A 93 -8.24 4.18 -2.69
C PHE A 93 -7.45 3.24 -3.61
N TYR A 94 -6.51 2.47 -3.04
CA TYR A 94 -5.76 1.46 -3.78
C TYR A 94 -6.69 0.36 -4.30
N LEU A 95 -7.59 -0.14 -3.47
CA LEU A 95 -8.55 -1.20 -3.82
C LEU A 95 -9.50 -0.76 -4.94
N GLN A 96 -10.01 0.47 -4.89
CA GLN A 96 -10.86 1.02 -5.96
C GLN A 96 -10.12 1.10 -7.30
N ARG A 97 -8.84 1.49 -7.29
CA ARG A 97 -8.00 1.51 -8.50
C ARG A 97 -7.64 0.13 -9.04
N LEU A 98 -7.68 -0.91 -8.20
CA LEU A 98 -7.35 -2.28 -8.58
C LEU A 98 -8.57 -3.10 -9.04
N THR A 99 -9.71 -2.93 -8.37
CA THR A 99 -10.92 -3.74 -8.59
C THR A 99 -11.60 -3.49 -9.93
N GLY A 100 -11.68 -2.23 -10.37
CA GLY A 100 -12.29 -1.89 -11.67
C GLY A 100 -11.60 -2.55 -12.87
N PRO A 101 -10.27 -2.40 -13.01
CA PRO A 101 -9.53 -3.03 -14.11
C PRO A 101 -9.51 -4.56 -14.04
N LEU A 102 -9.40 -5.14 -12.85
CA LEU A 102 -9.45 -6.60 -12.68
C LEU A 102 -10.78 -7.19 -13.14
N GLY A 103 -11.90 -6.53 -12.81
CA GLY A 103 -13.22 -6.94 -13.29
C GLY A 103 -13.34 -6.93 -14.82
N ARG A 104 -12.73 -5.93 -15.48
CA ARG A 104 -12.69 -5.87 -16.97
C ARG A 104 -11.84 -6.98 -17.56
N ILE A 105 -10.69 -7.28 -16.97
CA ILE A 105 -9.81 -8.37 -17.41
C ILE A 105 -10.53 -9.72 -17.26
N GLN A 106 -11.21 -9.94 -16.14
CA GLN A 106 -12.01 -11.15 -15.91
C GLN A 106 -13.11 -11.30 -16.97
N ALA A 107 -13.87 -10.24 -17.24
CA ALA A 107 -14.94 -10.27 -18.25
C ALA A 107 -14.40 -10.64 -19.65
N VAL A 108 -13.25 -10.11 -20.04
CA VAL A 108 -12.61 -10.42 -21.32
C VAL A 108 -12.13 -11.87 -21.37
N LEU A 109 -11.51 -12.37 -20.29
CA LEU A 109 -11.11 -13.77 -20.19
C LEU A 109 -12.30 -14.73 -20.27
N THR A 110 -13.42 -14.39 -19.63
CA THR A 110 -14.68 -15.15 -19.73
C THR A 110 -15.21 -15.18 -21.16
N GLN A 111 -15.18 -14.05 -21.88
CA GLN A 111 -15.58 -14.00 -23.29
C GLN A 111 -14.72 -14.91 -24.19
N ILE A 112 -13.39 -14.86 -24.01
CA ILE A 112 -12.46 -15.75 -24.71
C ILE A 112 -12.78 -17.23 -24.41
N GLY A 113 -13.05 -17.55 -23.13
CA GLY A 113 -13.46 -18.89 -22.70
C GLY A 113 -14.76 -19.38 -23.36
N SER A 114 -15.69 -18.47 -23.66
CA SER A 114 -16.93 -18.77 -24.40
C SER A 114 -16.79 -18.79 -25.92
N GLY A 115 -15.57 -18.69 -26.46
CA GLY A 115 -15.30 -18.72 -27.91
C GLY A 115 -15.59 -17.41 -28.66
N GLN A 116 -16.06 -16.38 -27.96
CA GLN A 116 -16.27 -15.03 -28.48
C GLN A 116 -14.99 -14.22 -28.27
N VAL A 117 -14.23 -13.99 -29.34
CA VAL A 117 -13.04 -13.14 -29.25
C VAL A 117 -13.50 -11.69 -29.45
N PRO A 118 -13.45 -10.82 -28.42
CA PRO A 118 -13.86 -9.43 -28.58
C PRO A 118 -12.99 -8.71 -29.62
N ALA A 119 -13.63 -7.92 -30.48
CA ALA A 119 -12.98 -7.17 -31.57
C ALA A 119 -12.19 -5.95 -31.05
N THR A 120 -12.53 -5.45 -29.88
CA THR A 120 -11.94 -4.25 -29.28
C THR A 120 -10.76 -4.61 -28.37
N ASP A 121 -9.67 -3.86 -28.45
CA ASP A 121 -8.55 -4.03 -27.54
C ASP A 121 -8.92 -3.62 -26.12
N VAL A 122 -8.43 -4.37 -25.12
CA VAL A 122 -8.58 -4.04 -23.70
C VAL A 122 -7.74 -2.80 -23.39
N MET A 123 -8.28 -1.62 -23.66
CA MET A 123 -7.67 -0.36 -23.27
C MET A 123 -8.06 -0.06 -21.83
N LEU A 124 -7.12 -0.31 -20.92
CA LEU A 124 -7.17 0.25 -19.57
C LEU A 124 -7.02 1.77 -19.65
N ARG A 125 -7.73 2.52 -18.80
CA ARG A 125 -7.61 3.98 -18.74
C ARG A 125 -6.19 4.34 -18.24
N LYS A 126 -5.66 5.51 -18.63
CA LYS A 126 -4.39 6.01 -18.06
C LYS A 126 -4.50 6.04 -16.52
N GLY A 127 -3.70 5.23 -15.84
CA GLY A 127 -3.66 5.14 -14.37
C GLY A 127 -4.38 3.93 -13.76
N ASP A 128 -5.04 3.09 -14.57
CA ASP A 128 -5.67 1.84 -14.15
C ASP A 128 -4.65 0.68 -14.11
N PHE A 129 -4.76 -0.20 -13.10
CA PHE A 129 -3.84 -1.32 -12.89
C PHE A 129 -4.57 -2.65 -12.85
N PRO A 130 -4.02 -3.74 -13.40
CA PRO A 130 -2.62 -3.92 -13.83
C PRO A 130 -2.39 -3.73 -15.34
N ILE A 131 -1.50 -2.79 -15.69
CA ILE A 131 -1.14 -2.43 -17.08
C ILE A 131 -0.44 -3.59 -17.79
N ASP A 132 0.46 -4.30 -17.10
CA ASP A 132 1.22 -5.41 -17.68
C ASP A 132 0.31 -6.58 -18.06
N LEU A 133 -0.70 -6.85 -17.23
CA LEU A 133 -1.69 -7.90 -17.49
C LEU A 133 -2.58 -7.52 -18.68
N ALA A 134 -3.02 -6.27 -18.77
CA ALA A 134 -3.79 -5.80 -19.93
C ALA A 134 -2.95 -5.80 -21.21
N GLN A 135 -1.68 -5.43 -21.15
CA GLN A 135 -0.77 -5.52 -22.30
C GLN A 135 -0.53 -6.96 -22.74
N ALA A 136 -0.31 -7.88 -21.79
CA ALA A 136 -0.16 -9.30 -22.08
C ALA A 136 -1.44 -9.86 -22.73
N LEU A 137 -2.61 -9.50 -22.19
CA LEU A 137 -3.91 -9.89 -22.72
C LEU A 137 -4.15 -9.32 -24.12
N ALA A 138 -3.79 -8.04 -24.37
CA ALA A 138 -3.90 -7.42 -25.68
C ALA A 138 -3.00 -8.12 -26.73
N ARG A 139 -1.77 -8.48 -26.36
CA ARG A 139 -0.87 -9.26 -27.23
C ARG A 139 -1.44 -10.65 -27.52
N ALA A 140 -1.97 -11.33 -26.51
CA ALA A 140 -2.61 -12.64 -26.68
C ALA A 140 -3.83 -12.56 -27.62
N LEU A 141 -4.70 -11.56 -27.43
CA LEU A 141 -5.85 -11.31 -28.30
C LEU A 141 -5.44 -11.01 -29.73
N LYS A 142 -4.40 -10.19 -29.94
CA LYS A 142 -3.87 -9.89 -31.28
C LYS A 142 -3.37 -11.16 -31.99
N GLN A 143 -2.68 -12.04 -31.25
CA GLN A 143 -2.20 -13.31 -31.77
C GLN A 143 -3.37 -14.23 -32.16
N ILE A 144 -4.37 -14.39 -31.28
CA ILE A 144 -5.57 -15.20 -31.53
C ILE A 144 -6.34 -14.70 -32.75
N ARG A 145 -6.53 -13.38 -32.89
CA ARG A 145 -7.16 -12.78 -34.08
C ARG A 145 -6.35 -13.07 -35.35
N SER A 146 -5.02 -12.97 -35.30
CA SER A 146 -4.15 -13.27 -36.44
C SER A 146 -4.24 -14.73 -36.90
N TRP A 147 -4.44 -15.67 -35.98
CA TRP A 147 -4.63 -17.08 -36.31
C TRP A 147 -6.00 -17.34 -36.94
N ARG A 148 -7.05 -16.66 -36.46
CA ARG A 148 -8.40 -16.77 -37.03
C ARG A 148 -8.55 -16.14 -38.42
N SER A 149 -7.72 -15.15 -38.75
CA SER A 149 -7.77 -14.41 -40.02
C SER A 149 -6.83 -14.93 -41.10
N ARG A 150 -6.00 -15.94 -40.80
CA ARG A 150 -5.28 -16.68 -41.84
C ARG A 150 -6.24 -17.68 -42.48
N PRO A 151 -6.54 -17.58 -43.79
CA PRO A 151 -7.28 -18.62 -44.48
C PRO A 151 -6.43 -19.89 -44.46
N SER A 152 -7.06 -21.00 -44.05
CA SER A 152 -6.54 -22.36 -44.23
C SER A 152 -6.29 -22.66 -45.70
#